data_AF-A0A3E1EWH3-F1
#
_entry.id   AF-A0A3E1EWH3-F1
#
_cell.length_a   1.000
_cell.length_b   1.000
_cell.length_c   1.000
_cell.angle_alpha   90.00
_cell.angle_beta   90.00
_cell.angle_gamma   90.00
#
_symmetry.space_group_name_H-M   'P 1'
#
loop_
_entity.id
_entity.type
_entity.pdbx_description
1 polymer ?
#
loop_
_entity_poly.entity_id
_entity_poly.type
_entity_poly.pdbx_seq_one_letter_code
_entity_poly.pdbx_strand_id
1 'polypeptide(L)'
;MFIFSNNYTDTITSAIIEWSINGGTSNLYNWNNVLAPGLSDAVFLGFGNFIPNTNYIIDITISEPDGIEDAYFANNDLSVPFLCYVKPSIELDQNFICDGDALVLKSSFSDATYSYSWSGGSTNDSIIANVGGTYWLETIDTFGCVENDTVVITIFPAPTPVSILASDTVFCSDEFATLTADPILSGNTHTWNRNWPGGNPTSITVDEDGRSNSHN
;
A
#
# COMPACT_ATOMS: atom_id res chain seq x y z
N MET A 1 19.04 14.87 -3.86
CA MET A 1 20.45 15.06 -3.49
C MET A 1 21.09 15.87 -4.60
N PHE A 2 21.71 17.00 -4.25
CA PHE A 2 22.43 17.88 -5.17
C PHE A 2 23.92 17.73 -4.92
N ILE A 3 24.74 17.72 -5.97
CA ILE A 3 26.20 17.60 -5.86
C ILE A 3 26.81 18.82 -6.54
N PHE A 4 27.72 19.51 -5.84
CA PHE A 4 28.48 20.61 -6.41
C PHE A 4 29.97 20.40 -6.17
N SER A 5 30.80 21.03 -7.01
CA SER A 5 32.25 20.83 -7.00
C SER A 5 32.98 22.14 -6.82
N ASN A 6 34.06 22.11 -6.04
CA ASN A 6 34.97 23.24 -5.94
C ASN A 6 35.93 23.22 -7.14
N ASN A 7 35.67 24.10 -8.11
CA ASN A 7 36.54 24.27 -9.29
C ASN A 7 37.58 25.38 -9.11
N TYR A 8 37.64 26.02 -7.94
CA TYR A 8 38.64 27.04 -7.60
C TYR A 8 39.97 26.40 -7.20
N THR A 9 41.01 27.23 -7.18
CA THR A 9 42.35 26.84 -6.69
C THR A 9 42.45 26.83 -5.17
N ASP A 10 41.54 27.51 -4.49
CA ASP A 10 41.51 27.64 -3.04
C ASP A 10 40.44 26.73 -2.42
N THR A 11 40.67 26.33 -1.18
CA THR A 11 39.67 25.58 -0.39
C THR A 11 38.53 26.52 0.00
N ILE A 12 37.29 26.10 -0.24
CA ILE A 12 36.10 26.83 0.21
C ILE A 12 35.58 26.23 1.52
N THR A 13 35.08 27.08 2.40
CA THR A 13 34.57 26.74 3.75
C THR A 13 33.10 27.10 3.97
N SER A 14 32.56 28.00 3.16
CA SER A 14 31.14 28.31 3.10
C SER A 14 30.68 28.65 1.69
N ALA A 15 29.38 28.54 1.45
CA ALA A 15 28.69 28.96 0.22
C ALA A 15 27.19 29.11 0.50
N ILE A 16 26.51 29.94 -0.28
CA ILE A 16 25.06 30.05 -0.28
C ILE A 16 24.53 29.27 -1.49
N ILE A 17 23.60 28.36 -1.24
CA ILE A 17 22.89 27.62 -2.28
C ILE A 17 21.44 28.12 -2.28
N GLU A 18 21.06 28.83 -3.33
CA GLU A 18 19.68 29.21 -3.60
C GLU A 18 19.03 28.16 -4.50
N TRP A 19 17.79 27.79 -4.22
CA TRP A 19 17.04 26.89 -5.10
C TRP A 19 15.56 27.22 -5.14
N SER A 20 14.92 26.96 -6.28
CA SER A 20 13.48 27.08 -6.47
C SER A 20 12.92 25.91 -7.28
N ILE A 21 11.59 25.73 -7.21
CA ILE A 21 10.86 24.75 -8.01
C ILE A 21 9.88 25.50 -8.91
N ASN A 22 9.93 25.25 -10.21
CA ASN A 22 9.10 25.87 -11.25
C ASN A 22 9.13 27.41 -11.23
N GLY A 23 10.29 28.02 -10.93
CA GLY A 23 10.43 29.47 -10.78
C GLY A 23 9.59 30.06 -9.62
N GLY A 24 9.21 29.23 -8.65
CA GLY A 24 8.49 29.62 -7.45
C GLY A 24 9.38 30.35 -6.44
N THR A 25 8.96 30.37 -5.17
CA THR A 25 9.72 31.00 -4.09
C THR A 25 11.10 30.37 -3.92
N SER A 26 12.14 31.20 -3.96
CA SER A 26 13.50 30.79 -3.65
C SER A 26 13.67 30.39 -2.18
N ASN A 27 14.48 29.35 -1.98
CA ASN A 27 14.90 28.87 -0.67
C ASN A 27 16.42 28.93 -0.58
N LEU A 28 16.93 29.28 0.59
CA LEU A 28 18.37 29.40 0.84
C LEU A 28 18.86 28.26 1.73
N TYR A 29 20.00 27.69 1.35
CA TYR A 29 20.77 26.75 2.15
C TYR A 29 22.17 27.30 2.36
N ASN A 30 22.55 27.54 3.62
CA ASN A 30 23.88 27.99 3.98
C ASN A 30 24.79 26.77 4.17
N TRP A 31 25.58 26.45 3.16
CA TRP A 31 26.56 25.37 3.24
C TRP A 31 27.77 25.83 4.06
N ASN A 32 28.17 25.02 5.04
CA ASN A 32 29.27 25.30 5.96
C ASN A 32 30.05 24.00 6.20
N ASN A 33 31.03 23.73 5.35
CA ASN A 33 31.88 22.55 5.41
C ASN A 33 33.20 22.85 4.66
N VAL A 34 34.22 21.99 4.75
CA VAL A 34 35.50 22.21 4.05
C VAL A 34 35.53 21.44 2.74
N LEU A 35 35.67 22.13 1.61
CA LEU A 35 35.76 21.52 0.29
C LEU A 35 37.04 21.96 -0.44
N ALA A 36 38.02 21.06 -0.49
CA ALA A 36 39.30 21.31 -1.16
C ALA A 36 39.15 21.41 -2.70
N PRO A 37 40.10 22.07 -3.40
CA PRO A 37 40.11 22.17 -4.85
C PRO A 37 39.93 20.82 -5.57
N GLY A 38 39.05 20.78 -6.56
CA GLY A 38 38.77 19.61 -7.39
C GLY A 38 37.91 18.53 -6.74
N LEU A 39 37.44 18.73 -5.51
CA LEU A 39 36.51 17.81 -4.84
C LEU A 39 35.05 18.26 -4.99
N SER A 40 34.13 17.33 -4.70
CA SER A 40 32.69 17.58 -4.68
C SER A 40 32.10 17.29 -3.30
N ASP A 41 31.04 18.00 -2.95
CA ASP A 41 30.20 17.72 -1.78
C ASP A 41 28.75 17.52 -2.21
N ALA A 42 27.99 16.78 -1.40
CA ALA A 42 26.59 16.45 -1.64
C ALA A 42 25.70 17.09 -0.58
N VAL A 43 24.68 17.83 -1.02
CA VAL A 43 23.72 18.51 -0.14
C VAL A 43 22.32 17.95 -0.36
N PHE A 44 21.62 17.72 0.74
CA PHE A 44 20.20 17.38 0.71
C PHE A 44 19.37 18.67 0.81
N LEU A 45 18.97 19.20 -0.34
CA LEU A 45 17.98 20.27 -0.44
C LEU A 45 16.63 19.62 -0.14
N GLY A 46 16.08 19.84 1.06
CA GLY A 46 14.84 19.21 1.50
C GLY A 46 13.70 19.60 0.57
N PHE A 47 13.30 18.69 -0.31
CA PHE A 47 12.21 18.96 -1.24
C PHE A 47 10.85 18.84 -0.55
N GLY A 48 9.90 19.67 -1.01
CA GLY A 48 8.50 19.60 -0.58
C GLY A 48 7.75 18.40 -1.18
N ASN A 49 6.45 18.35 -0.91
CA ASN A 49 5.57 17.33 -1.49
C ASN A 49 5.42 17.56 -3.01
N PHE A 50 6.07 16.73 -3.81
CA PHE A 50 5.84 16.71 -5.25
C PHE A 50 4.54 16.01 -5.59
N ILE A 51 3.90 16.47 -6.66
CA ILE A 51 2.72 15.86 -7.23
C ILE A 51 3.19 14.80 -8.24
N PRO A 52 2.77 13.54 -8.06
CA PRO A 52 2.70 12.53 -9.11
C PRO A 52 2.52 13.01 -10.55
N ASN A 53 3.30 12.45 -11.47
CA ASN A 53 3.18 12.65 -12.93
C ASN A 53 3.25 14.12 -13.38
N THR A 54 3.91 14.96 -12.58
CA THR A 54 4.06 16.39 -12.83
C THR A 54 5.52 16.70 -13.15
N ASN A 55 5.73 17.47 -14.21
CA ASN A 55 7.04 17.99 -14.57
C ASN A 55 7.41 19.14 -13.65
N TYR A 56 8.64 19.09 -13.15
CA TYR A 56 9.24 20.12 -12.33
C TYR A 56 10.52 20.61 -13.00
N ILE A 57 10.79 21.90 -12.87
CA ILE A 57 12.09 22.50 -13.14
C ILE A 57 12.65 22.87 -11.77
N ILE A 58 13.83 22.36 -11.47
CA ILE A 58 14.57 22.76 -10.26
C ILE A 58 15.68 23.69 -10.73
N ASP A 59 15.61 24.93 -10.27
CA ASP A 59 16.64 25.94 -10.50
C ASP A 59 17.50 26.02 -9.26
N ILE A 60 18.82 25.94 -9.42
CA ILE A 60 19.81 26.03 -8.34
C ILE A 60 20.85 27.05 -8.73
N THR A 61 21.18 27.95 -7.81
CA THR A 61 22.26 28.93 -7.93
C THR A 61 23.19 28.82 -6.72
N ILE A 62 24.49 28.79 -6.96
CA ILE A 62 25.49 28.86 -5.87
C ILE A 62 26.15 30.23 -5.88
N SER A 63 26.29 30.85 -4.70
CA SER A 63 26.91 32.16 -4.58
C SER A 63 27.72 32.27 -3.29
N GLU A 64 28.49 33.36 -3.20
CA GLU A 64 29.22 33.78 -2.01
C GLU A 64 30.16 32.71 -1.41
N PRO A 65 31.02 32.02 -2.20
CA PRO A 65 32.04 31.15 -1.62
C PRO A 65 32.92 31.94 -0.63
N ASP A 66 32.99 31.47 0.62
CA ASP A 66 33.66 32.16 1.73
C ASP A 66 33.22 33.63 1.95
N GLY A 67 31.97 33.96 1.55
CA GLY A 67 31.42 35.31 1.63
C GLY A 67 31.93 36.29 0.56
N ILE A 68 32.58 35.78 -0.48
CA ILE A 68 33.11 36.57 -1.60
C ILE A 68 32.21 36.40 -2.82
N GLU A 69 31.88 37.51 -3.49
CA GLU A 69 31.11 37.47 -4.75
C GLU A 69 31.88 36.69 -5.83
N ASP A 70 31.19 35.73 -6.45
CA ASP A 70 31.75 34.88 -7.50
C ASP A 70 31.89 35.65 -8.81
N ALA A 71 33.11 35.75 -9.35
CA ALA A 71 33.40 36.46 -10.59
C ALA A 71 32.97 35.72 -11.88
N TYR A 72 32.58 34.45 -11.79
CA TYR A 72 32.26 33.55 -12.91
C TYR A 72 30.83 33.02 -12.86
N PHE A 73 29.86 33.83 -12.42
CA PHE A 73 28.43 33.48 -12.23
C PHE A 73 27.75 32.59 -13.30
N ALA A 74 28.23 32.54 -14.55
CA ALA A 74 27.69 31.69 -15.60
C ALA A 74 27.78 30.18 -15.30
N ASN A 75 28.64 29.74 -14.37
CA ASN A 75 28.74 28.34 -13.95
C ASN A 75 27.96 28.04 -12.65
N ASN A 76 27.29 29.03 -12.08
CA ASN A 76 26.62 28.91 -10.79
C ASN A 76 25.19 28.43 -10.90
N ASP A 77 24.61 28.53 -12.10
CA ASP A 77 23.21 28.19 -12.35
C ASP A 77 23.06 26.82 -13.00
N LEU A 78 22.14 26.04 -12.46
CA LEU A 78 21.73 24.76 -13.00
C LEU A 78 20.21 24.66 -12.99
N SER A 79 19.62 24.48 -14.18
CA SER A 79 18.19 24.17 -14.34
C SER A 79 18.02 22.73 -14.80
N VAL A 80 17.42 21.90 -13.95
CA VAL A 80 17.21 20.47 -14.23
C VAL A 80 15.71 20.18 -14.35
N PRO A 81 15.24 19.68 -15.50
CA PRO A 81 13.91 19.10 -15.58
C PRO A 81 13.89 17.77 -14.83
N PHE A 82 12.87 17.57 -14.00
CA PHE A 82 12.63 16.36 -13.24
C PHE A 82 11.15 16.00 -13.31
N LEU A 83 10.85 14.71 -13.46
CA LEU A 83 9.49 14.19 -13.41
C LEU A 83 9.32 13.38 -12.12
N CYS A 84 8.39 13.80 -11.27
CA CYS A 84 8.06 13.05 -10.06
C CYS A 84 7.15 11.88 -10.40
N TYR A 85 7.65 10.66 -10.20
CA TYR A 85 6.84 9.45 -10.35
C TYR A 85 6.08 9.11 -9.08
N VAL A 86 4.98 8.40 -9.28
CA VAL A 86 4.19 7.83 -8.19
C VAL A 86 4.77 6.47 -7.89
N LYS A 87 4.90 6.13 -6.61
CA LYS A 87 5.23 4.75 -6.23
C LYS A 87 4.08 3.82 -6.64
N PRO A 88 4.34 2.67 -7.28
CA PRO A 88 3.32 1.67 -7.56
C PRO A 88 2.80 1.11 -6.25
N SER A 89 1.49 0.87 -6.21
CA SER A 89 0.85 0.10 -5.17
C SER A 89 0.05 -1.03 -5.78
N ILE A 90 -0.01 -2.17 -5.08
CA ILE A 90 -0.97 -3.23 -5.35
C ILE A 90 -2.30 -2.76 -4.76
N GLU A 91 -3.29 -2.55 -5.63
CA GLU A 91 -4.65 -2.19 -5.23
C GLU A 91 -5.44 -3.45 -4.84
N LEU A 92 -6.01 -3.43 -3.63
CA LEU A 92 -6.88 -4.48 -3.11
C LEU A 92 -7.85 -3.92 -2.05
N ASP A 93 -9.08 -4.43 -2.05
CA ASP A 93 -10.10 -4.09 -1.05
C ASP A 93 -9.84 -4.76 0.30
N GLN A 94 -9.24 -5.95 0.29
CA GLN A 94 -8.92 -6.77 1.45
C GLN A 94 -7.76 -7.72 1.15
N ASN A 95 -7.01 -8.12 2.18
CA ASN A 95 -5.85 -9.01 2.06
C ASN A 95 -6.12 -10.44 2.60
N PHE A 96 -7.40 -10.81 2.67
CA PHE A 96 -7.82 -12.15 3.06
C PHE A 96 -9.01 -12.62 2.23
N ILE A 97 -9.10 -13.94 2.01
CA ILE A 97 -10.18 -14.59 1.28
C ILE A 97 -10.51 -15.96 1.94
N CYS A 98 -11.67 -16.54 1.63
CA CYS A 98 -11.96 -17.91 2.05
C CYS A 98 -11.36 -18.92 1.07
N ASP A 99 -11.19 -20.17 1.51
CA ASP A 99 -10.77 -21.26 0.64
C ASP A 99 -11.78 -21.46 -0.50
N GLY A 100 -11.29 -21.57 -1.73
CA GLY A 100 -12.10 -21.59 -2.95
C GLY A 100 -12.45 -20.22 -3.53
N ASP A 101 -12.24 -19.12 -2.80
CA ASP A 101 -12.38 -17.77 -3.35
C ASP A 101 -11.11 -17.32 -4.10
N ALA A 102 -11.21 -16.18 -4.78
CA ALA A 102 -10.08 -15.54 -5.44
C ALA A 102 -10.18 -14.02 -5.34
N LEU A 103 -9.01 -13.37 -5.26
CA LEU A 103 -8.86 -11.91 -5.29
C LEU A 103 -8.10 -11.50 -6.55
N VAL A 104 -8.51 -10.39 -7.16
CA VAL A 104 -7.73 -9.76 -8.23
C VAL A 104 -6.76 -8.78 -7.58
N LEU A 105 -5.46 -9.02 -7.74
CA LEU A 105 -4.42 -8.05 -7.39
C LEU A 105 -4.11 -7.24 -8.64
N LYS A 106 -4.22 -5.92 -8.55
CA LYS A 106 -4.02 -5.02 -9.69
C LYS A 106 -2.98 -3.96 -9.35
N SER A 107 -2.17 -3.59 -10.32
CA SER A 107 -1.31 -2.41 -10.18
C SER A 107 -2.14 -1.13 -10.21
N SER A 108 -1.77 -0.16 -9.37
CA SER A 108 -2.29 1.22 -9.45
C SER A 108 -1.95 1.92 -10.77
N PHE A 109 -1.00 1.39 -11.55
CA PHE A 109 -0.72 1.85 -12.91
C PHE A 109 -1.28 0.86 -13.91
N SER A 110 -2.23 1.30 -14.72
CA SER A 110 -2.83 0.50 -15.80
C SER A 110 -2.59 1.10 -17.18
N ASP A 111 -1.61 2.01 -17.30
CA ASP A 111 -1.24 2.61 -18.57
C ASP A 111 -0.13 1.79 -19.27
N ALA A 112 -0.15 1.77 -20.60
CA ALA A 112 0.75 1.03 -21.47
C ALA A 112 2.23 1.51 -21.40
N THR A 113 2.51 2.51 -20.57
CA THR A 113 3.83 3.09 -20.32
C THR A 113 4.63 2.33 -19.26
N TYR A 114 4.02 1.35 -18.59
CA TYR A 114 4.67 0.52 -17.57
C TYR A 114 4.82 -0.92 -18.04
N SER A 115 5.94 -1.53 -17.63
CA SER A 115 6.13 -2.98 -17.65
C SER A 115 5.97 -3.53 -16.24
N TYR A 116 5.46 -4.77 -16.14
CA TYR A 116 5.10 -5.41 -14.88
C TYR A 116 5.88 -6.71 -14.70
N SER A 117 6.25 -7.00 -13.45
CA SER A 117 6.87 -8.26 -13.05
C SER A 117 6.29 -8.66 -11.70
N TRP A 118 5.49 -9.72 -11.69
CA TRP A 118 4.90 -10.25 -10.46
C TRP A 118 5.71 -11.43 -9.91
N SER A 119 5.58 -11.68 -8.61
CA SER A 119 6.13 -12.86 -7.90
C SER A 119 5.88 -14.23 -8.56
N GLY A 120 4.81 -14.36 -9.36
CA GLY A 120 4.48 -15.57 -10.13
C GLY A 120 4.98 -15.58 -11.58
N GLY A 121 5.76 -14.57 -11.99
CA GLY A 121 6.28 -14.40 -13.35
C GLY A 121 5.29 -13.79 -14.36
N SER A 122 4.12 -13.34 -13.91
CA SER A 122 3.18 -12.62 -14.77
C SER A 122 3.75 -11.24 -15.14
N THR A 123 3.47 -10.81 -16.38
CA THR A 123 3.77 -9.47 -16.88
C THR A 123 2.52 -8.66 -17.19
N ASN A 124 1.35 -9.15 -16.78
CA ASN A 124 0.09 -8.41 -16.91
C ASN A 124 0.00 -7.34 -15.82
N ASP A 125 -0.86 -6.34 -16.02
CA ASP A 125 -1.17 -5.29 -15.02
C ASP A 125 -1.90 -5.83 -13.78
N SER A 126 -2.32 -7.10 -13.82
CA SER A 126 -3.07 -7.78 -12.78
C SER A 126 -2.79 -9.29 -12.72
N ILE A 127 -3.02 -9.87 -11.55
CA ILE A 127 -2.98 -11.32 -11.31
C ILE A 127 -4.16 -11.76 -10.44
N ILE A 128 -4.47 -13.06 -10.47
CA ILE A 128 -5.45 -13.67 -9.58
C ILE A 128 -4.69 -14.35 -8.44
N ALA A 129 -5.02 -13.99 -7.21
CA ALA A 129 -4.53 -14.63 -5.99
C ALA A 129 -5.64 -15.52 -5.40
N ASN A 130 -5.41 -16.82 -5.42
CA ASN A 130 -6.30 -17.85 -4.86
C ASN A 130 -5.55 -18.79 -3.89
N VAL A 131 -4.31 -18.45 -3.56
CA VAL A 131 -3.45 -19.22 -2.65
C VAL A 131 -2.86 -18.24 -1.63
N GLY A 132 -2.74 -18.68 -0.39
CA GLY A 132 -2.13 -17.89 0.67
C GLY A 132 -0.63 -17.74 0.45
N GLY A 133 -0.10 -16.55 0.71
CA GLY A 133 1.32 -16.28 0.53
C GLY A 133 1.64 -14.81 0.35
N THR A 134 2.92 -14.55 0.11
CA THR A 134 3.43 -13.21 -0.20
C THR A 134 3.46 -13.00 -1.70
N TYR A 135 2.81 -11.94 -2.16
CA TYR A 135 2.83 -11.49 -3.54
C TYR A 135 3.57 -10.16 -3.61
N TRP A 136 4.45 -10.01 -4.60
CA TRP A 136 5.11 -8.75 -4.90
C TRP A 136 4.90 -8.38 -6.37
N LEU A 137 4.91 -7.07 -6.62
CA LEU A 137 4.88 -6.44 -7.93
C LEU A 137 6.11 -5.53 -8.05
N GLU A 138 6.84 -5.67 -9.14
CA GLU A 138 7.81 -4.71 -9.61
C GLU A 138 7.29 -4.08 -10.91
N THR A 139 7.44 -2.76 -11.04
CA THR A 139 7.13 -2.05 -12.28
C THR A 139 8.31 -1.25 -12.77
N ILE A 140 8.48 -1.20 -14.08
CA ILE A 140 9.49 -0.36 -14.74
C ILE A 140 8.79 0.54 -15.74
N ASP A 141 9.00 1.85 -15.62
CA ASP A 141 8.46 2.84 -16.56
C ASP A 141 9.31 2.93 -17.84
N THR A 142 8.88 3.77 -18.79
CA THR A 142 9.62 4.04 -20.04
C THR A 142 10.99 4.71 -19.85
N PHE A 143 11.28 5.23 -18.65
CA PHE A 143 12.52 5.94 -18.33
C PHE A 143 13.49 5.07 -17.50
N GLY A 144 13.08 3.86 -17.14
CA GLY A 144 13.89 2.90 -16.39
C GLY A 144 13.79 3.07 -14.86
N CYS A 145 12.83 3.83 -14.34
CA CYS A 145 12.55 3.87 -12.90
C CYS A 145 11.97 2.52 -12.47
N VAL A 146 12.62 1.87 -11.49
CA VAL A 146 12.19 0.57 -10.96
C VAL A 146 11.60 0.78 -9.57
N GLU A 147 10.39 0.28 -9.37
CA GLU A 147 9.67 0.41 -8.11
C GLU A 147 8.95 -0.89 -7.75
N ASN A 148 8.70 -1.12 -6.46
CA ASN A 148 8.04 -2.34 -5.98
C ASN A 148 7.03 -2.13 -4.85
N ASP A 149 6.09 -3.08 -4.75
CA ASP A 149 5.15 -3.21 -3.64
C ASP A 149 4.90 -4.68 -3.28
N THR A 150 4.49 -4.96 -2.05
CA THR A 150 4.34 -6.31 -1.51
C THR A 150 3.10 -6.42 -0.62
N VAL A 151 2.31 -7.48 -0.84
CA VAL A 151 1.14 -7.82 -0.04
C VAL A 151 1.20 -9.26 0.43
N VAL A 152 0.62 -9.54 1.60
CA VAL A 152 0.43 -10.90 2.11
C VAL A 152 -1.05 -11.25 2.06
N ILE A 153 -1.38 -12.34 1.37
CA ILE A 153 -2.73 -12.87 1.26
C ILE A 153 -2.92 -14.01 2.25
N THR A 154 -3.96 -13.90 3.08
CA THR A 154 -4.35 -14.91 4.07
C THR A 154 -5.56 -15.67 3.59
N ILE A 155 -5.53 -17.01 3.64
CA ILE A 155 -6.68 -17.86 3.32
C ILE A 155 -7.31 -18.35 4.63
N PHE A 156 -8.61 -18.12 4.78
CA PHE A 156 -9.42 -18.72 5.83
C PHE A 156 -10.10 -19.98 5.32
N PRO A 157 -10.30 -21.02 6.15
CA PRO A 157 -11.11 -22.17 5.77
C PRO A 157 -12.50 -21.75 5.31
N ALA A 158 -13.01 -22.36 4.24
CA ALA A 158 -14.39 -22.16 3.82
C ALA A 158 -15.34 -22.55 4.97
N PRO A 159 -16.48 -21.83 5.15
CA PRO A 159 -17.46 -22.20 6.15
C PRO A 159 -17.98 -23.61 5.87
N THR A 160 -17.92 -24.49 6.87
CA THR A 160 -18.51 -25.82 6.78
C THR A 160 -20.04 -25.71 6.76
N PRO A 161 -20.74 -26.40 5.84
CA PRO A 161 -22.19 -26.46 5.86
C PRO A 161 -22.70 -26.97 7.21
N VAL A 162 -23.57 -26.20 7.85
CA VAL A 162 -24.25 -26.62 9.09
C VAL A 162 -25.47 -27.44 8.70
N SER A 163 -25.60 -28.63 9.27
CA SER A 163 -26.78 -29.47 9.15
C SER A 163 -27.69 -29.29 10.36
N ILE A 164 -29.00 -29.47 10.15
CA ILE A 164 -29.97 -29.56 11.25
C ILE A 164 -30.23 -31.03 11.50
N LEU A 165 -29.85 -31.51 12.68
CA LEU A 165 -30.13 -32.86 13.14
C LEU A 165 -31.35 -32.83 14.06
N ALA A 166 -32.34 -33.67 13.80
CA ALA A 166 -33.51 -33.84 14.66
C ALA A 166 -33.33 -35.09 15.53
N SER A 167 -33.64 -35.00 16.82
CA SER A 167 -33.63 -36.15 17.73
C SER A 167 -34.68 -37.20 17.35
N ASP A 168 -35.79 -36.73 16.79
CA ASP A 168 -36.82 -37.56 16.19
C ASP A 168 -37.41 -36.83 14.97
N THR A 169 -37.84 -37.60 13.98
CA THR A 169 -38.53 -37.10 12.79
C THR A 169 -40.04 -37.37 12.83
N VAL A 170 -40.49 -38.15 13.81
CA VAL A 170 -41.91 -38.48 14.05
C VAL A 170 -42.16 -38.49 15.55
N PHE A 171 -43.01 -37.58 16.03
CA PHE A 171 -43.35 -37.47 17.44
C PHE A 171 -44.85 -37.23 17.60
N CYS A 172 -45.40 -37.53 18.77
CA CYS A 172 -46.82 -37.38 19.06
C CYS A 172 -47.20 -35.91 19.30
N SER A 173 -48.50 -35.61 19.20
CA SER A 173 -49.03 -34.36 19.72
C SER A 173 -48.71 -34.24 21.21
N ASP A 174 -48.37 -33.04 21.66
CA ASP A 174 -47.81 -32.72 22.99
C ASP A 174 -46.39 -33.25 23.30
N GLU A 175 -45.69 -33.84 22.33
CA GLU A 175 -44.25 -34.16 22.44
C GLU A 175 -43.36 -33.07 21.80
N PHE A 176 -42.07 -33.11 22.12
CA PHE A 176 -41.07 -32.17 21.62
C PHE A 176 -39.92 -32.89 20.93
N ALA A 177 -39.46 -32.33 19.81
CA ALA A 177 -38.23 -32.74 19.15
C ALA A 177 -37.11 -31.74 19.44
N THR A 178 -35.88 -32.25 19.63
CA THR A 178 -34.69 -31.40 19.72
C THR A 178 -34.08 -31.26 18.34
N LEU A 179 -33.91 -30.02 17.87
CA LEU A 179 -33.14 -29.69 16.67
C LEU A 179 -31.77 -29.19 17.10
N THR A 180 -30.72 -29.79 16.55
CA THR A 180 -29.32 -29.43 16.82
C THR A 180 -28.66 -28.97 15.53
N ALA A 181 -28.05 -27.79 15.56
CA ALA A 181 -27.19 -27.31 14.49
C ALA A 181 -25.79 -27.92 14.66
N ASP A 182 -25.32 -28.69 13.68
CA ASP A 182 -24.05 -29.41 13.75
C ASP A 182 -23.35 -29.47 12.36
N PRO A 183 -22.02 -29.23 12.27
CA PRO A 183 -21.11 -28.82 13.34
C PRO A 183 -21.17 -27.31 13.62
N ILE A 184 -20.97 -26.92 14.90
CA ILE A 184 -20.68 -25.53 15.28
C ILE A 184 -19.18 -25.36 15.44
N LEU A 185 -18.53 -24.75 14.45
CA LEU A 185 -17.12 -24.40 14.54
C LEU A 185 -16.92 -23.09 15.31
N SER A 186 -15.80 -23.00 16.03
CA SER A 186 -15.42 -21.77 16.73
C SER A 186 -15.28 -20.61 15.75
N GLY A 187 -16.00 -19.51 16.00
CA GLY A 187 -16.01 -18.32 15.13
C GLY A 187 -17.18 -18.25 14.16
N ASN A 188 -17.92 -19.34 13.94
CA ASN A 188 -19.16 -19.30 13.16
C ASN A 188 -20.32 -18.77 14.02
N THR A 189 -21.18 -17.96 13.43
CA THR A 189 -22.49 -17.61 14.00
C THR A 189 -23.58 -18.30 13.21
N HIS A 190 -24.60 -18.78 13.90
CA HIS A 190 -25.82 -19.30 13.29
C HIS A 190 -27.01 -18.54 13.83
N THR A 191 -28.09 -18.52 13.06
CA THR A 191 -29.39 -18.00 13.48
C THR A 191 -30.45 -19.03 13.18
N TRP A 192 -31.39 -19.19 14.11
CA TRP A 192 -32.62 -19.90 13.81
C TRP A 192 -33.57 -18.93 13.10
N ASN A 193 -34.43 -19.44 12.21
CA ASN A 193 -35.43 -18.65 11.49
C ASN A 193 -36.42 -17.91 12.42
N ARG A 194 -36.50 -18.34 13.69
CA ARG A 194 -37.28 -17.72 14.75
C ARG A 194 -36.35 -17.18 15.83
N ASN A 195 -36.65 -15.97 16.33
CA ASN A 195 -35.98 -15.41 17.50
C ASN A 195 -36.28 -16.27 18.73
N TRP A 196 -35.29 -17.01 19.20
CA TRP A 196 -35.43 -17.88 20.37
C TRP A 196 -35.08 -17.14 21.66
N PRO A 197 -35.80 -17.35 22.78
CA PRO A 197 -35.40 -16.82 24.08
C PRO A 197 -33.99 -17.32 24.45
N GLY A 198 -33.08 -16.40 24.77
CA GLY A 198 -31.68 -16.73 25.11
C GLY A 198 -30.68 -16.65 23.96
N GLY A 199 -31.11 -16.23 22.75
CA GLY A 199 -30.22 -15.98 21.61
C GLY A 199 -30.23 -17.11 20.58
N ASN A 200 -29.06 -17.45 20.04
CA ASN A 200 -28.90 -18.52 19.03
C ASN A 200 -28.20 -19.74 19.65
N PRO A 201 -28.90 -20.56 20.47
CA PRO A 201 -28.30 -21.75 21.05
C PRO A 201 -28.01 -22.80 19.96
N THR A 202 -27.04 -23.68 20.22
CA THR A 202 -26.70 -24.83 19.34
C THR A 202 -27.87 -25.79 19.16
N SER A 203 -28.72 -25.93 20.18
CA SER A 203 -29.90 -26.80 20.15
C SER A 203 -31.15 -26.05 20.61
N ILE A 204 -32.27 -26.32 19.94
CA ILE A 204 -33.62 -25.82 20.31
C ILE A 204 -34.60 -26.99 20.42
N THR A 205 -35.65 -26.83 21.22
CA THR A 205 -36.74 -27.82 21.35
C THR A 205 -38.03 -27.28 20.74
N VAL A 206 -38.60 -28.00 19.79
CA VAL A 206 -39.81 -27.60 19.06
C VAL A 206 -40.96 -28.55 19.34
N ASP A 207 -42.19 -28.03 19.43
CA ASP A 207 -43.44 -28.81 19.43
C ASP A 207 -43.92 -29.10 17.99
N GLU A 208 -45.10 -29.70 17.86
CA GLU A 208 -45.75 -30.03 16.59
C GLU A 208 -46.03 -28.80 15.69
N ASP A 209 -46.14 -27.61 16.29
CA ASP A 209 -46.33 -26.32 15.62
C ASP A 209 -45.00 -25.59 15.33
N GLY A 210 -43.85 -26.21 15.66
CA GLY A 210 -42.53 -25.60 15.52
C GLY A 210 -42.25 -24.47 16.52
N ARG A 211 -42.94 -24.44 17.67
CA ARG A 211 -42.79 -23.40 18.71
C ARG A 211 -41.85 -23.86 19.83
N SER A 212 -41.22 -22.87 20.45
CA SER A 212 -40.40 -23.08 21.64
C SER A 212 -41.26 -23.39 22.85
N ASN A 213 -40.78 -24.29 23.68
CA ASN A 213 -40.99 -24.22 25.12
C ASN A 213 -40.59 -22.80 25.60
N SER A 214 -41.57 -21.90 25.72
CA SER A 214 -41.47 -20.67 26.48
C SER A 214 -42.68 -20.59 27.42
N HIS A 215 -42.97 -21.70 28.08
CA HIS A 215 -43.86 -21.73 29.25
C HIS A 215 -43.01 -22.02 30.48
N ASN A 216 -42.35 -20.97 30.95
CA ASN A 216 -42.14 -20.68 32.36
C ASN A 216 -42.28 -19.18 32.57
#